data_AF-A0A525CT79-F1
#
_entry.id   AF-A0A525CT79-F1
#
_cell.length_a   1.000
_cell.length_b   1.000
_cell.length_c   1.000
_cell.angle_alpha   90.00
_cell.angle_beta   90.00
_cell.angle_gamma   90.00
#
_symmetry.space_group_name_H-M   'P 1'
#
loop_
_entity.id
_entity.type
_entity.pdbx_description
1 polymer ?
#
loop_
_entity_poly.entity_id
_entity_poly.type
_entity_poly.pdbx_seq_one_letter_code
_entity_poly.pdbx_strand_id
1 'polypeptide(L)'
;MLSGKGFNKLYNMSGGIKGWQSEVAIGDADRGLELFDGALTTEDALIIGFGLETGLRDFYLSMIETVTSEEAKKMFTMLADIEILHQDRIVELYTEVSEKPISKEEFLAKEVLPAMEGGLSVEEYTSRFQPDMENEIDILSLALSIEAQALDLYSRAAQNATKPGVAEIFLTIASEERTHINHLTDYISRIS
;
A
#
# COMPACT_ATOMS: atom_id res chain seq x y z
N MET A 1 -11.65 -2.40 -11.78
CA MET A 1 -11.50 -1.31 -12.78
C MET A 1 -11.59 0.02 -12.06
N LEU A 2 -10.51 0.81 -12.09
CA LEU A 2 -10.38 2.09 -11.37
C LEU A 2 -10.97 3.29 -12.14
N SER A 3 -11.46 3.08 -13.37
CA SER A 3 -12.10 4.07 -14.24
C SER A 3 -13.45 4.54 -13.66
N GLY A 4 -13.40 5.46 -12.70
CA GLY A 4 -14.57 5.94 -11.96
C GLY A 4 -14.24 6.56 -10.60
N LYS A 5 -12.98 6.47 -10.14
CA LYS A 5 -12.55 6.98 -8.83
C LYS A 5 -11.94 8.39 -8.81
N GLY A 6 -12.00 9.13 -9.92
CA GLY A 6 -11.72 10.58 -9.95
C GLY A 6 -10.31 11.01 -10.40
N PHE A 7 -9.53 10.13 -11.01
CA PHE A 7 -8.20 10.48 -11.52
C PHE A 7 -8.33 11.35 -12.80
N ASN A 8 -8.00 12.64 -12.69
CA ASN A 8 -7.95 13.56 -13.82
C ASN A 8 -6.54 14.14 -13.95
N LYS A 9 -5.77 13.58 -14.91
CA LYS A 9 -4.38 13.89 -15.33
C LYS A 9 -3.31 13.02 -14.69
N LEU A 10 -2.77 12.10 -15.49
CA LEU A 10 -1.45 11.52 -15.27
C LEU A 10 -0.51 11.98 -16.39
N TYR A 11 0.60 12.58 -15.99
CA TYR A 11 1.61 13.14 -16.88
C TYR A 11 2.53 12.02 -17.39
N ASN A 12 2.71 11.99 -18.71
CA ASN A 12 3.71 11.17 -19.38
C ASN A 12 5.02 11.95 -19.41
N MET A 13 5.97 11.61 -18.53
CA MET A 13 7.28 12.28 -18.47
C MET A 13 8.42 11.24 -18.51
N SER A 14 8.78 10.88 -19.75
CA SER A 14 10.14 10.60 -20.23
C SER A 14 11.10 9.73 -19.41
N GLY A 15 11.23 8.44 -19.79
CA GLY A 15 12.50 7.71 -19.73
C GLY A 15 12.40 6.25 -19.29
N GLY A 16 11.72 6.00 -18.18
CA GLY A 16 11.22 4.71 -17.70
C GLY A 16 9.69 4.83 -17.55
N ILE A 17 8.95 3.72 -17.65
CA ILE A 17 7.47 3.73 -17.64
C ILE A 17 6.83 4.31 -18.93
N LYS A 18 7.23 3.80 -20.11
CA LYS A 18 6.47 4.04 -21.37
C LYS A 18 5.23 3.13 -21.55
N GLY A 19 4.82 2.38 -20.55
CA GLY A 19 3.73 1.39 -20.65
C GLY A 19 2.60 1.52 -19.65
N TRP A 20 2.65 2.46 -18.69
CA TRP A 20 1.67 2.51 -17.62
C TRP A 20 0.47 3.37 -18.02
N GLN A 21 -0.62 2.68 -18.37
CA GLN A 21 -1.96 3.22 -18.26
C GLN A 21 -2.37 3.04 -16.80
N SER A 22 -2.36 4.15 -16.08
CA SER A 22 -2.62 4.35 -14.65
C SER A 22 -4.02 3.94 -14.14
N GLU A 23 -4.70 3.00 -14.78
CA GLU A 23 -6.10 2.65 -14.48
C GLU A 23 -6.36 1.16 -14.21
N VAL A 24 -5.33 0.32 -14.28
CA VAL A 24 -5.51 -1.14 -14.20
C VAL A 24 -4.66 -1.70 -13.07
N ALA A 25 -5.32 -2.14 -12.00
CA ALA A 25 -4.72 -3.01 -11.00
C ALA A 25 -4.11 -4.23 -11.68
N ILE A 26 -2.94 -4.64 -11.21
CA ILE A 26 -2.08 -5.59 -11.91
C ILE A 26 -2.26 -6.98 -11.30
N GLY A 27 -2.52 -7.98 -12.15
CA GLY A 27 -2.73 -9.36 -11.72
C GLY A 27 -4.15 -9.86 -12.03
N ASP A 28 -4.41 -11.13 -11.71
CA ASP A 28 -5.76 -11.68 -11.83
C ASP A 28 -6.71 -10.99 -10.84
N ALA A 29 -8.01 -10.97 -11.15
CA ALA A 29 -9.02 -10.29 -10.33
C ALA A 29 -9.05 -10.78 -8.87
N ASP A 30 -8.54 -11.98 -8.63
CA ASP A 30 -8.50 -12.63 -7.32
C ASP A 30 -7.18 -12.39 -6.57
N ARG A 31 -6.17 -11.79 -7.20
CA ARG A 31 -4.85 -11.61 -6.59
C ARG A 31 -4.91 -10.72 -5.35
N GLY A 32 -4.27 -11.18 -4.27
CA GLY A 32 -4.29 -10.56 -2.95
C GLY A 32 -5.60 -10.80 -2.18
N LEU A 33 -6.69 -11.23 -2.82
CA LEU A 33 -7.92 -11.60 -2.12
C LEU A 33 -7.80 -12.96 -1.42
N GLU A 34 -6.78 -13.77 -1.75
CA GLU A 34 -6.44 -14.95 -0.96
C GLU A 34 -6.10 -14.62 0.50
N LEU A 35 -5.68 -13.38 0.77
CA LEU A 35 -5.49 -12.87 2.14
C LEU A 35 -6.82 -12.57 2.82
N PHE A 36 -7.86 -12.25 2.03
CA PHE A 36 -9.15 -11.79 2.51
C PHE A 36 -10.25 -12.82 2.25
N ASP A 37 -10.30 -13.88 3.05
CA ASP A 37 -11.39 -14.85 2.96
C ASP A 37 -12.75 -14.21 3.31
N GLY A 38 -13.85 -14.73 2.74
CA GLY A 38 -15.19 -14.17 2.96
C GLY A 38 -15.75 -14.38 4.37
N ALA A 39 -15.06 -15.13 5.23
CA ALA A 39 -15.45 -15.42 6.60
C ALA A 39 -14.76 -14.50 7.63
N LEU A 40 -13.75 -13.72 7.22
CA LEU A 40 -13.00 -12.79 8.06
C LEU A 40 -13.90 -11.89 8.90
N THR A 41 -13.53 -11.76 10.17
CA THR A 41 -14.06 -10.71 11.02
C THR A 41 -13.41 -9.37 10.70
N THR A 42 -13.97 -8.29 11.24
CA THR A 42 -13.36 -6.95 11.20
C THR A 42 -11.97 -6.96 11.82
N GLU A 43 -11.79 -7.69 12.92
CA GLU A 43 -10.51 -7.84 13.61
C GLU A 43 -9.50 -8.59 12.76
N ASP A 44 -9.89 -9.68 12.08
CA ASP A 44 -8.98 -10.42 11.21
C ASP A 44 -8.55 -9.56 10.01
N ALA A 45 -9.48 -8.81 9.41
CA ALA A 45 -9.19 -7.89 8.31
C ALA A 45 -8.17 -6.81 8.70
N LEU A 46 -8.32 -6.22 9.89
CA LEU A 46 -7.36 -5.26 10.45
C LEU A 46 -6.02 -5.93 10.76
N ILE A 47 -6.03 -7.19 11.24
CA ILE A 47 -4.79 -7.94 11.49
C ILE A 47 -3.98 -8.14 10.22
N ILE A 48 -4.65 -8.53 9.14
CA ILE A 48 -4.02 -8.69 7.83
C ILE A 48 -3.51 -7.35 7.29
N GLY A 49 -4.33 -6.29 7.35
CA GLY A 49 -3.94 -4.96 6.88
C GLY A 49 -2.66 -4.48 7.53
N PHE A 50 -2.59 -4.54 8.87
CA PHE A 50 -1.38 -4.15 9.60
C PHE A 50 -0.13 -4.93 9.16
N GLY A 51 -0.28 -6.24 8.89
CA GLY A 51 0.81 -7.07 8.39
C GLY A 51 1.33 -6.63 7.03
N LEU A 52 0.43 -6.15 6.15
CA LEU A 52 0.81 -5.59 4.86
C LEU A 52 1.59 -4.27 5.02
N GLU A 53 1.15 -3.39 5.92
CA GLU A 53 1.86 -2.14 6.24
C GLU A 53 3.25 -2.42 6.84
N THR A 54 3.35 -3.40 7.75
CA THR A 54 4.65 -3.84 8.31
C THR A 54 5.56 -4.37 7.21
N GLY A 55 5.05 -5.22 6.31
CA GLY A 55 5.81 -5.76 5.19
C GLY A 55 6.32 -4.68 4.25
N LEU A 56 5.50 -3.67 3.94
CA LEU A 56 5.88 -2.54 3.10
C LEU A 56 6.93 -1.64 3.78
N ARG A 57 6.75 -1.37 5.07
CA ARG A 57 7.71 -0.62 5.87
C ARG A 57 9.07 -1.29 5.92
N ASP A 58 9.11 -2.59 6.19
CA ASP A 58 10.35 -3.37 6.26
C ASP A 58 11.06 -3.40 4.91
N PHE A 59 10.32 -3.44 3.80
CA PHE A 59 10.90 -3.27 2.48
C PHE A 59 11.60 -1.92 2.33
N TYR A 60 10.93 -0.80 2.65
CA TYR A 60 11.54 0.52 2.53
C TYR A 60 12.77 0.68 3.43
N LEU A 61 12.72 0.18 4.67
CA LEU A 61 13.87 0.16 5.57
C LEU A 61 15.03 -0.66 5.00
N SER A 62 14.75 -1.82 4.39
CA SER A 62 15.79 -2.63 3.75
C SER A 62 16.47 -1.90 2.59
N MET A 63 15.74 -1.05 1.86
CA MET A 63 16.30 -0.29 0.74
C MET A 63 17.28 0.78 1.20
N ILE A 64 17.05 1.41 2.36
CA ILE A 64 17.97 2.41 2.95
C ILE A 64 19.39 1.84 3.12
N GLU A 65 19.51 0.55 3.46
CA GLU A 65 20.79 -0.15 3.64
C GLU A 65 21.48 -0.50 2.31
N THR A 66 20.75 -0.46 1.19
CA THR A 66 21.24 -0.87 -0.14
C THR A 66 21.61 0.30 -1.04
N VAL A 67 20.95 1.45 -0.86
CA VAL A 67 21.15 2.64 -1.70
C VAL A 67 22.30 3.49 -1.20
N THR A 68 22.95 4.19 -2.12
CA THR A 68 24.10 5.05 -1.84
C THR A 68 23.77 6.53 -1.86
N SER A 69 22.78 6.96 -2.65
CA SER A 69 22.29 8.34 -2.68
C SER A 69 21.66 8.73 -1.34
N GLU A 70 22.06 9.90 -0.82
CA GLU A 70 21.46 10.46 0.39
C GLU A 70 20.02 10.95 0.14
N GLU A 71 19.70 11.33 -1.08
CA GLU A 71 18.35 11.67 -1.51
C GLU A 71 17.45 10.42 -1.54
N ALA A 72 17.92 9.31 -2.12
CA ALA A 72 17.21 8.03 -2.10
C ALA A 72 16.96 7.54 -0.67
N LYS A 73 17.97 7.61 0.22
CA LYS A 73 17.79 7.27 1.64
C LYS A 73 16.70 8.11 2.30
N LYS A 74 16.66 9.42 2.03
CA LYS A 74 15.62 10.30 2.57
C LYS A 74 14.24 9.93 2.05
N MET A 75 14.11 9.57 0.77
CA MET A 75 12.84 9.12 0.19
C MET A 75 12.36 7.83 0.84
N PHE A 76 13.21 6.80 0.92
CA PHE A 76 12.84 5.55 1.61
C PHE A 76 12.55 5.74 3.10
N THR A 77 13.27 6.62 3.79
CA THR A 77 12.96 6.97 5.19
C THR A 77 11.57 7.59 5.30
N MET A 78 11.25 8.56 4.45
CA MET A 78 9.93 9.20 4.45
C MET A 78 8.81 8.19 4.20
N LEU A 79 8.98 7.30 3.22
CA LEU A 79 8.00 6.27 2.91
C LEU A 79 7.82 5.30 4.08
N ALA A 80 8.91 4.81 4.69
CA ALA A 80 8.83 3.97 5.88
C ALA A 80 8.15 4.65 7.08
N ASP A 81 8.30 5.98 7.22
CA ASP A 81 7.64 6.76 8.28
C ASP A 81 6.13 6.92 8.01
N ILE A 82 5.69 6.96 6.74
CA ILE A 82 4.27 6.99 6.37
C ILE A 82 3.58 5.69 6.82
N GLU A 83 4.21 4.54 6.61
CA GLU A 83 3.65 3.24 7.01
C GLU A 83 3.39 3.13 8.53
N ILE A 84 4.15 3.87 9.36
CA ILE A 84 3.91 3.93 10.81
C ILE A 84 2.55 4.58 11.10
N LEU A 85 2.15 5.57 10.30
CA LEU A 85 0.85 6.23 10.43
C LEU A 85 -0.30 5.28 10.05
N HIS A 86 -0.11 4.42 9.04
CA HIS A 86 -1.09 3.38 8.70
C HIS A 86 -1.23 2.38 9.85
N GLN A 87 -0.10 1.91 10.39
CA GLN A 87 -0.07 1.02 11.55
C GLN A 87 -0.78 1.63 12.77
N ASP A 88 -0.53 2.92 13.07
CA ASP A 88 -1.24 3.64 14.14
C ASP A 88 -2.75 3.65 13.88
N ARG A 89 -3.15 4.00 12.65
CA ARG A 89 -4.56 4.09 12.26
C ARG A 89 -5.28 2.76 12.36
N ILE A 90 -4.63 1.67 11.96
CA ILE A 90 -5.18 0.31 12.04
C ILE A 90 -5.36 -0.13 13.50
N VAL A 91 -4.41 0.21 14.38
CA VAL A 91 -4.53 -0.08 15.83
C VAL A 91 -5.66 0.72 16.48
N GLU A 92 -5.85 1.98 16.07
CA GLU A 92 -7.00 2.79 16.49
C GLU A 92 -8.32 2.13 16.07
N LEU A 93 -8.46 1.78 14.79
CA LEU A 93 -9.64 1.12 14.25
C LEU A 93 -9.92 -0.22 14.94
N TYR A 94 -8.88 -1.02 15.22
CA TYR A 94 -9.01 -2.27 15.95
C TYR A 94 -9.53 -2.04 17.37
N THR A 95 -9.01 -1.02 18.05
CA THR A 95 -9.44 -0.68 19.42
C THR A 95 -10.89 -0.22 19.44
N GLU A 96 -11.31 0.58 18.45
CA GLU A 96 -12.69 1.03 18.28
C GLU A 96 -13.66 -0.13 18.02
N VAL A 97 -13.30 -1.07 17.15
CA VAL A 97 -14.18 -2.18 16.76
C VAL A 97 -14.24 -3.28 17.82
N SER A 98 -13.10 -3.65 18.40
CA SER A 98 -13.03 -4.78 19.33
C SER A 98 -13.39 -4.41 20.77
N GLU A 99 -13.53 -3.10 21.06
CA GLU A 99 -13.61 -2.52 22.41
C GLU A 99 -12.46 -2.96 23.33
N LYS A 100 -11.36 -3.46 22.76
CA LYS A 100 -10.20 -4.00 23.47
C LYS A 100 -8.94 -3.31 22.98
N PRO A 101 -8.30 -2.48 23.83
CA PRO A 101 -7.03 -1.91 23.46
C PRO A 101 -6.00 -3.02 23.26
N ILE A 102 -5.16 -2.84 22.25
CA ILE A 102 -4.04 -3.72 21.92
C ILE A 102 -2.83 -2.84 21.65
N SER A 103 -1.65 -3.24 22.11
CA SER A 103 -0.42 -2.54 21.76
C SER A 103 0.04 -2.90 20.35
N LYS A 104 0.84 -2.04 19.69
CA LYS A 104 1.46 -2.38 18.39
C LYS A 104 2.29 -3.65 18.48
N GLU A 105 3.00 -3.88 19.59
CA GLU A 105 3.82 -5.08 19.81
C GLU A 105 2.96 -6.34 19.92
N GLU A 106 1.83 -6.26 20.62
CA GLU A 106 0.86 -7.36 20.69
C GLU A 106 0.18 -7.62 19.34
N PHE A 107 0.05 -6.58 18.52
CA PHE A 107 -0.48 -6.66 17.16
C PHE A 107 0.53 -7.33 16.22
N LEU A 108 1.78 -6.87 16.22
CA LEU A 108 2.92 -7.45 15.47
C LEU A 108 3.10 -8.94 15.78
N ALA A 109 2.90 -9.36 17.04
CA ALA A 109 3.01 -10.76 17.44
C ALA A 109 1.93 -11.68 16.82
N LYS A 110 0.89 -11.11 16.20
CA LYS A 110 -0.18 -11.85 15.50
C LYS A 110 0.10 -12.06 14.02
N GLU A 111 1.17 -11.47 13.46
CA GLU A 111 1.40 -11.49 12.03
C GLU A 111 1.76 -12.87 11.47
N VAL A 112 1.06 -13.22 10.38
CA VAL A 112 1.31 -14.39 9.54
C VAL A 112 1.13 -13.92 8.10
N LEU A 113 2.24 -13.98 7.34
CA LEU A 113 2.41 -13.99 5.87
C LEU A 113 3.35 -12.89 5.37
N PRO A 114 4.44 -13.23 4.64
CA PRO A 114 5.31 -12.25 4.00
C PRO A 114 4.65 -11.71 2.74
N ALA A 115 3.83 -10.66 2.90
CA ALA A 115 3.25 -9.89 1.80
C ALA A 115 3.43 -8.40 2.08
N MET A 116 3.67 -7.61 1.03
CA MET A 116 3.63 -6.16 1.13
C MET A 116 2.23 -5.67 0.78
N GLU A 117 1.92 -4.44 1.18
CA GLU A 117 0.74 -3.73 0.72
C GLU A 117 0.57 -3.79 -0.81
N GLY A 118 -0.68 -3.91 -1.25
CA GLY A 118 -1.02 -4.22 -2.64
C GLY A 118 -0.93 -5.70 -3.04
N GLY A 119 -0.43 -6.58 -2.16
CA GLY A 119 -0.54 -8.04 -2.32
C GLY A 119 0.49 -8.69 -3.27
N LEU A 120 1.58 -7.98 -3.57
CA LEU A 120 2.73 -8.51 -4.31
C LEU A 120 3.97 -8.57 -3.40
N SER A 121 4.93 -9.42 -3.77
CA SER A 121 6.24 -9.45 -3.11
C SER A 121 7.20 -8.38 -3.66
N VAL A 122 8.28 -8.13 -2.91
CA VAL A 122 9.41 -7.26 -3.34
C VAL A 122 9.94 -7.68 -4.71
N GLU A 123 10.14 -9.00 -4.91
CA GLU A 123 10.66 -9.53 -6.17
C GLU A 123 9.69 -9.29 -7.33
N GLU A 124 8.38 -9.36 -7.08
CA GLU A 124 7.36 -9.11 -8.10
C GLU A 124 7.35 -7.65 -8.53
N TYR A 125 7.41 -6.71 -7.58
CA TYR A 125 7.53 -5.29 -7.89
C TYR A 125 8.85 -4.98 -8.62
N THR A 126 9.97 -5.45 -8.10
CA THR A 126 11.30 -5.15 -8.66
C THR A 126 11.47 -5.75 -10.05
N SER A 127 11.04 -6.99 -10.26
CA SER A 127 11.15 -7.65 -11.57
C SER A 127 10.27 -6.99 -12.63
N ARG A 128 9.12 -6.45 -12.22
CA ARG A 128 8.14 -5.88 -13.13
C ARG A 128 8.47 -4.44 -13.53
N PHE A 129 8.80 -3.61 -12.57
CA PHE A 129 9.00 -2.18 -12.79
C PHE A 129 10.47 -1.83 -13.07
N GLN A 130 11.40 -2.67 -12.61
CA GLN A 130 12.85 -2.45 -12.72
C GLN A 130 13.26 -1.01 -12.38
N PRO A 131 12.78 -0.46 -11.24
CA PRO A 131 13.05 0.93 -10.89
C PRO A 131 14.54 1.12 -10.60
N ASP A 132 15.08 2.28 -10.96
CA ASP A 132 16.36 2.71 -10.42
C ASP A 132 16.16 3.17 -8.97
N MET A 133 16.55 2.32 -8.02
CA MET A 133 16.43 2.60 -6.58
C MET A 133 17.35 3.72 -6.10
N GLU A 134 18.20 4.27 -6.95
CA GLU A 134 19.00 5.47 -6.67
C GLU A 134 18.32 6.75 -7.20
N ASN A 135 17.23 6.62 -7.97
CA ASN A 135 16.52 7.75 -8.58
C ASN A 135 15.22 8.07 -7.83
N GLU A 136 15.10 9.29 -7.33
CA GLU A 136 13.93 9.74 -6.56
C GLU A 136 12.60 9.56 -7.30
N ILE A 137 12.55 9.84 -8.60
CA ILE A 137 11.30 9.73 -9.39
C ILE A 137 10.90 8.26 -9.54
N ASP A 138 11.86 7.36 -9.77
CA ASP A 138 11.59 5.92 -9.88
C ASP A 138 11.14 5.33 -8.55
N ILE A 139 11.74 5.74 -7.43
CA ILE A 139 11.33 5.35 -6.06
C ILE A 139 9.87 5.79 -5.81
N LEU A 140 9.56 7.06 -6.08
CA LEU A 140 8.21 7.60 -5.87
C LEU A 140 7.19 6.98 -6.82
N SER A 141 7.59 6.64 -8.04
CA SER A 141 6.74 5.94 -9.01
C SER A 141 6.45 4.50 -8.59
N LEU A 142 7.42 3.83 -7.95
CA LEU A 142 7.21 2.53 -7.34
C LEU A 142 6.21 2.64 -6.18
N ALA A 143 6.41 3.58 -5.25
CA ALA A 143 5.49 3.82 -4.13
C ALA A 143 4.07 4.09 -4.64
N LEU A 144 3.91 5.00 -5.60
CA LEU A 144 2.62 5.28 -6.25
C LEU A 144 1.95 4.02 -6.84
N SER A 145 2.74 3.08 -7.37
CA SER A 145 2.24 1.82 -7.95
C SER A 145 1.80 0.81 -6.89
N ILE A 146 2.44 0.83 -5.72
CA ILE A 146 2.08 0.02 -4.54
C ILE A 146 0.75 0.52 -3.98
N GLU A 147 0.66 1.82 -3.72
CA GLU A 147 -0.53 2.53 -3.24
C GLU A 147 -1.76 2.32 -4.14
N ALA A 148 -1.56 2.40 -5.47
CA ALA A 148 -2.62 2.14 -6.44
C ALA A 148 -3.12 0.68 -6.40
N GLN A 149 -2.23 -0.27 -6.11
CA GLN A 149 -2.60 -1.67 -5.92
C GLN A 149 -3.31 -1.91 -4.60
N ALA A 150 -2.84 -1.32 -3.51
CA ALA A 150 -3.51 -1.37 -2.21
C ALA A 150 -4.93 -0.80 -2.28
N LEU A 151 -5.10 0.38 -2.91
CA LEU A 151 -6.40 0.98 -3.19
C LEU A 151 -7.35 0.02 -3.91
N ASP A 152 -6.88 -0.67 -4.94
CA ASP A 152 -7.71 -1.63 -5.67
C ASP A 152 -8.01 -2.88 -4.83
N LEU A 153 -7.00 -3.43 -4.15
CA LEU A 153 -7.11 -4.59 -3.27
C LEU A 153 -8.16 -4.37 -2.19
N TYR A 154 -8.04 -3.31 -1.38
CA TYR A 154 -9.00 -3.00 -0.33
C TYR A 154 -10.39 -2.70 -0.90
N SER A 155 -10.47 -2.09 -2.09
CA SER A 155 -11.78 -1.86 -2.73
C SER A 155 -12.46 -3.14 -3.21
N ARG A 156 -11.71 -4.13 -3.68
CA ARG A 156 -12.24 -5.46 -4.02
C ARG A 156 -12.60 -6.24 -2.76
N ALA A 157 -11.76 -6.17 -1.72
CA ALA A 157 -12.04 -6.79 -0.43
C ALA A 157 -13.34 -6.24 0.18
N ALA A 158 -13.57 -4.92 0.09
CA ALA A 158 -14.83 -4.29 0.51
C ALA A 158 -16.06 -4.81 -0.25
N GLN A 159 -15.93 -5.09 -1.55
CA GLN A 159 -17.02 -5.64 -2.37
C GLN A 159 -17.33 -7.10 -2.02
N ASN A 160 -16.31 -7.86 -1.62
CA ASN A 160 -16.42 -9.27 -1.27
C ASN A 160 -16.75 -9.50 0.21
N ALA A 161 -16.69 -8.45 1.05
CA ALA A 161 -16.98 -8.52 2.46
C ALA A 161 -18.44 -8.94 2.71
N THR A 162 -18.63 -10.05 3.43
CA THR A 162 -19.96 -10.57 3.76
C THR A 162 -20.41 -10.22 5.19
N LYS A 163 -19.47 -9.84 6.06
CA LYS A 163 -19.73 -9.49 7.46
C LYS A 163 -20.05 -8.00 7.61
N PRO A 164 -20.95 -7.63 8.54
CA PRO A 164 -21.20 -6.23 8.87
C PRO A 164 -19.90 -5.51 9.30
N GLY A 165 -19.72 -4.25 8.90
CA GLY A 165 -18.58 -3.42 9.28
C GLY A 165 -17.28 -3.66 8.48
N VAL A 166 -17.03 -4.88 7.98
CA VAL A 166 -15.79 -5.20 7.25
C VAL A 166 -15.63 -4.36 5.98
N ALA A 167 -16.72 -4.16 5.23
CA ALA A 167 -16.68 -3.33 4.01
C ALA A 167 -16.32 -1.87 4.32
N GLU A 168 -16.77 -1.33 5.45
CA GLU A 168 -16.51 0.06 5.85
C GLU A 168 -15.05 0.27 6.26
N ILE A 169 -14.46 -0.70 6.96
CA ILE A 169 -13.04 -0.69 7.30
C ILE A 169 -12.18 -0.68 6.03
N PHE A 170 -12.42 -1.61 5.11
CA PHE A 170 -11.65 -1.64 3.86
C PHE A 170 -11.85 -0.39 3.00
N LEU A 171 -13.04 0.22 3.00
CA LEU A 171 -13.26 1.48 2.29
C LEU A 171 -12.57 2.67 2.97
N THR A 172 -12.38 2.62 4.29
CA THR A 172 -11.64 3.64 5.04
C THR A 172 -10.17 3.59 4.64
N ILE A 173 -9.54 2.41 4.70
CA ILE A 173 -8.13 2.21 4.30
C ILE A 173 -7.96 2.58 2.82
N ALA A 174 -8.84 2.08 1.93
CA ALA A 174 -8.83 2.49 0.52
C ALA A 174 -8.99 4.01 0.28
N SER A 175 -9.55 4.77 1.21
CA SER A 175 -9.61 6.24 1.09
C SER A 175 -8.29 6.91 1.49
N GLU A 176 -7.53 6.30 2.39
CA GLU A 176 -6.21 6.75 2.84
C GLU A 176 -5.20 6.58 1.70
N GLU A 177 -5.12 5.40 1.06
CA GLU A 177 -4.27 5.15 -0.13
C GLU A 177 -4.57 6.12 -1.28
N ARG A 178 -5.83 6.50 -1.47
CA ARG A 178 -6.18 7.53 -2.47
C ARG A 178 -5.56 8.89 -2.14
N THR A 179 -5.50 9.23 -0.86
CA THR A 179 -4.89 10.48 -0.39
C THR A 179 -3.38 10.44 -0.61
N HIS A 180 -2.72 9.31 -0.34
CA HIS A 180 -1.29 9.11 -0.62
C HIS A 180 -0.97 9.22 -2.10
N ILE A 181 -1.75 8.56 -2.96
CA ILE A 181 -1.64 8.67 -4.42
C ILE A 181 -1.67 10.13 -4.88
N ASN A 182 -2.59 10.93 -4.35
CA ASN A 182 -2.69 12.35 -4.70
C ASN A 182 -1.45 13.13 -4.24
N HIS A 183 -1.00 12.92 -2.99
CA HIS A 183 0.18 13.58 -2.45
C HIS A 183 1.46 13.21 -3.21
N LEU A 184 1.67 11.93 -3.52
CA LEU A 184 2.80 11.44 -4.30
C LEU A 184 2.79 12.01 -5.71
N THR A 185 1.62 12.02 -6.37
CA THR A 185 1.46 12.60 -7.72
C THR A 185 1.80 14.09 -7.73
N ASP A 186 1.31 14.84 -6.74
CA ASP A 186 1.60 16.26 -6.58
C ASP A 186 3.10 16.50 -6.30
N TYR A 187 3.74 15.65 -5.50
CA TYR A 187 5.16 15.75 -5.20
C TYR A 187 6.01 15.46 -6.43
N ILE A 188 5.77 14.35 -7.14
CA ILE A 188 6.44 14.00 -8.40
C ILE A 188 6.33 15.14 -9.41
N SER A 189 5.14 15.74 -9.55
CA SER A 189 4.90 16.85 -10.49
C SER A 189 5.68 18.13 -10.16
N ARG A 190 6.19 18.28 -8.93
CA ARG A 190 7.00 19.45 -8.52
C ARG A 190 8.50 19.24 -8.71
N ILE A 191 8.95 18.00 -8.75
CA ILE A 191 10.38 17.64 -8.82
C ILE A 191 10.80 17.10 -10.19
N SER A 192 9.83 16.87 -11.10
CA SER A 192 10.05 16.43 -12.49
C SER A 192 9.91 17.58 -13.49
#